data_AF-A0A968XWB7-F1
#
_entry.id   AF-A0A968XWB7-F1
#
_cell.length_a   1.000
_cell.length_b   1.000
_cell.length_c   1.000
_cell.angle_alpha   90.00
_cell.angle_beta   90.00
_cell.angle_gamma   90.00
#
_symmetry.space_group_name_H-M   'P 1'
#
loop_
_entity.id
_entity.type
_entity.pdbx_description
1 polymer ?
#
loop_
_entity_poly.entity_id
_entity_poly.type
_entity_poly.pdbx_seq_one_letter_code
_entity_poly.pdbx_strand_id
1 'polypeptide(L)'
;MNLRDATPADYAAILELNRLSVAVLSPLDLAQVRSLDAIAHGLRVIEVHEPSPRIAAFLLTLRQGAPYNSPNFLWFDQRYADFLYVDRIVVGAEYRGQGLGQRLYADLVAQAEAEGVGQIALEVDIDPPNPASLKFHQQQGFVEVGQLRPYGTKIVSLELKTLTSRLFHIVAQVDWDTAQRQGIYRAASLESEGFIHLSRREQVIGTANRFYRGQTGLVLLEIQSDRLQSQLRYDTVPGHGTFPHLYGPLSLDAVLKVWPLESWLLMIQGGDDR
;
A
#
# COMPACT_ATOMS: atom_id res chain seq x y z
N MET A 1 19.64 -14.80 0.63
CA MET A 1 18.49 -14.31 1.44
C MET A 1 17.29 -14.28 0.54
N ASN A 2 16.18 -14.88 0.97
CA ASN A 2 14.99 -15.09 0.14
C ASN A 2 13.75 -14.54 0.87
N LEU A 3 13.01 -13.64 0.23
CA LEU A 3 11.74 -13.12 0.73
C LEU A 3 10.61 -13.84 0.00
N ARG A 4 9.71 -14.48 0.74
CA ARG A 4 8.64 -15.31 0.18
C ARG A 4 7.45 -15.40 1.12
N ASP A 5 6.34 -15.92 0.61
CA ASP A 5 5.24 -16.35 1.47
C ASP A 5 5.69 -17.48 2.39
N ALA A 6 5.16 -17.46 3.60
CA ALA A 6 5.33 -18.54 4.54
C ALA A 6 4.56 -19.77 4.09
N THR A 7 5.05 -20.91 4.50
CA THR A 7 4.41 -22.20 4.34
C THR A 7 4.20 -22.83 5.72
N PRO A 8 3.38 -23.89 5.84
CA PRO A 8 3.25 -24.61 7.11
C PRO A 8 4.56 -25.14 7.68
N ALA A 9 5.60 -25.34 6.85
CA ALA A 9 6.93 -25.74 7.31
C ALA A 9 7.65 -24.63 8.10
N ASP A 10 7.28 -23.36 7.90
CA ASP A 10 7.90 -22.20 8.55
C ASP A 10 7.29 -21.89 9.91
N TYR A 11 6.12 -22.43 10.25
CA TYR A 11 5.39 -22.09 11.48
C TYR A 11 6.21 -22.31 12.74
N ALA A 12 7.00 -23.39 12.81
CA ALA A 12 7.86 -23.64 13.96
C ALA A 12 8.89 -22.52 14.16
N ALA A 13 9.48 -22.01 13.07
CA ALA A 13 10.44 -20.91 13.13
C ALA A 13 9.75 -19.57 13.45
N ILE A 14 8.55 -19.32 12.92
CA ILE A 14 7.73 -18.15 13.25
C ILE A 14 7.37 -18.11 14.73
N LEU A 15 6.95 -19.25 15.29
CA LEU A 15 6.64 -19.40 16.71
C LEU A 15 7.86 -19.07 17.57
N GLU A 16 9.04 -19.56 17.20
CA GLU A 16 10.27 -19.27 17.93
C GLU A 16 10.66 -17.78 17.86
N LEU A 17 10.59 -17.16 16.68
CA LEU A 17 10.80 -15.73 16.52
C LEU A 17 9.81 -14.90 17.35
N ASN A 18 8.53 -15.29 17.36
CA ASN A 18 7.49 -14.64 18.15
C ASN A 18 7.80 -14.75 19.65
N ARG A 19 8.13 -15.97 20.12
CA ARG A 19 8.48 -16.26 21.52
C ARG A 19 9.64 -15.41 22.03
N LEU A 20 10.66 -15.20 21.18
CA LEU A 20 11.82 -14.36 21.49
C LEU A 20 11.51 -12.85 21.46
N SER A 21 10.30 -12.46 21.03
CA SER A 21 9.83 -11.08 20.90
C SER A 21 8.61 -10.77 21.79
N VAL A 22 8.22 -11.68 22.69
CA VAL A 22 6.99 -11.62 23.54
C VAL A 22 6.94 -10.39 24.46
N ALA A 23 8.08 -9.75 24.75
CA ALA A 23 8.08 -8.50 25.52
C ALA A 23 7.22 -7.38 24.87
N VAL A 24 6.92 -7.50 23.57
CA VAL A 24 6.14 -6.53 22.78
C VAL A 24 4.92 -7.21 22.10
N LEU A 25 4.87 -8.54 22.04
CA LEU A 25 3.86 -9.30 21.30
C LEU A 25 3.07 -10.27 22.18
N SER A 26 1.78 -10.44 21.89
CA SER A 26 0.98 -11.50 22.51
C SER A 26 1.53 -12.88 22.16
N PRO A 27 1.59 -13.83 23.12
CA PRO A 27 2.03 -15.20 22.85
C PRO A 27 1.26 -15.83 21.69
N LEU A 28 1.94 -16.71 20.97
CA LEU A 28 1.39 -17.40 19.82
C LEU A 28 1.70 -18.89 19.91
N ASP A 29 0.69 -19.72 19.73
CA ASP A 29 0.80 -21.17 19.58
C ASP A 29 0.52 -21.62 18.14
N LEU A 30 0.72 -22.91 17.86
CA LEU A 30 0.56 -23.45 16.51
C LEU A 30 -0.87 -23.34 15.98
N ALA A 31 -1.88 -23.47 16.84
CA ALA A 31 -3.27 -23.33 16.44
C ALA A 31 -3.59 -21.87 16.09
N GLN A 32 -3.03 -20.93 16.86
CA GLN A 32 -3.17 -19.50 16.62
C GLN A 32 -2.43 -19.06 15.35
N VAL A 33 -1.20 -19.51 15.08
CA VAL A 33 -0.51 -19.23 13.79
C VAL A 33 -1.37 -19.67 12.61
N ARG A 34 -1.89 -20.91 12.66
CA ARG A 34 -2.75 -21.44 11.59
C ARG A 34 -4.02 -20.62 11.40
N SER A 35 -4.64 -20.21 12.51
CA SER A 35 -5.86 -19.42 12.47
C SER A 35 -5.60 -18.03 11.90
N LEU A 36 -4.47 -17.41 12.25
CA LEU A 36 -4.07 -16.11 11.71
C LEU A 36 -3.69 -16.21 10.24
N ASP A 37 -2.91 -17.21 9.84
CA ASP A 37 -2.51 -17.42 8.44
C ASP A 37 -3.73 -17.64 7.53
N ALA A 38 -4.76 -18.35 8.03
CA ALA A 38 -5.99 -18.58 7.30
C ALA A 38 -6.81 -17.31 7.01
N ILE A 39 -6.63 -16.24 7.80
CA ILE A 39 -7.31 -14.95 7.63
C ILE A 39 -6.35 -13.85 7.16
N ALA A 40 -5.06 -14.17 7.06
CA ALA A 40 -4.03 -13.22 6.70
C ALA A 40 -4.25 -12.77 5.25
N HIS A 41 -4.05 -11.48 5.04
CA HIS A 41 -3.82 -10.98 3.70
C HIS A 41 -2.47 -11.47 3.19
N GLY A 42 -1.44 -11.45 4.05
CA GLY A 42 -0.14 -12.01 3.75
C GLY A 42 0.63 -12.42 5.00
N LEU A 43 1.35 -13.53 4.91
CA LEU A 43 2.34 -13.95 5.89
C LEU A 43 3.69 -14.13 5.19
N ARG A 44 4.55 -13.14 5.33
CA ARG A 44 5.83 -13.03 4.62
C ARG A 44 6.98 -13.42 5.52
N VAL A 45 7.95 -14.16 4.99
CA VAL A 45 9.17 -14.56 5.71
C VAL A 45 10.41 -14.18 4.92
N ILE A 46 11.48 -13.84 5.66
CA ILE A 46 12.83 -13.75 5.11
C ILE A 46 13.63 -14.96 5.58
N GLU A 47 14.09 -15.76 4.63
CA GLU A 47 14.96 -16.90 4.84
C GLU A 47 16.43 -16.54 4.53
N VAL A 48 17.33 -16.87 5.44
CA VAL A 48 18.79 -16.79 5.26
C VAL A 48 19.36 -18.19 5.12
N HIS A 49 20.40 -18.37 4.30
CA HIS A 49 20.88 -19.70 3.92
C HIS A 49 22.21 -20.09 4.58
N GLU A 50 22.84 -19.20 5.35
CA GLU A 50 24.15 -19.43 5.96
C GLU A 50 24.08 -19.39 7.49
N PRO A 51 24.60 -20.39 8.22
CA PRO A 51 25.21 -21.65 7.76
C PRO A 51 24.19 -22.74 7.38
N SER A 52 22.89 -22.49 7.57
CA SER A 52 21.77 -23.36 7.18
C SER A 52 20.53 -22.50 6.92
N PRO A 53 19.53 -22.98 6.14
CA PRO A 53 18.26 -22.28 5.96
C PRO A 53 17.58 -21.99 7.30
N ARG A 54 17.35 -20.71 7.59
CA ARG A 54 16.66 -20.24 8.80
C ARG A 54 15.76 -19.06 8.46
N ILE A 55 14.59 -19.00 9.10
CA ILE A 55 13.73 -17.82 9.03
C ILE A 55 14.29 -16.76 9.97
N ALA A 56 14.69 -15.64 9.39
CA ALA A 56 15.32 -14.52 10.08
C ALA A 56 14.32 -13.43 10.49
N ALA A 57 13.22 -13.31 9.75
CA ALA A 57 12.18 -12.33 10.01
C ALA A 57 10.84 -12.79 9.43
N PHE A 58 9.73 -12.27 9.97
CA PHE A 58 8.41 -12.43 9.40
C PHE A 58 7.56 -11.17 9.54
N LEU A 59 6.56 -11.02 8.68
CA LEU A 59 5.54 -9.98 8.71
C LEU A 59 4.18 -10.60 8.42
N LEU A 60 3.20 -10.34 9.28
CA LEU A 60 1.81 -10.76 9.12
C LEU A 60 0.93 -9.54 8.90
N THR A 61 0.13 -9.56 7.84
CA THR A 61 -0.82 -8.50 7.52
C THR A 61 -2.23 -9.02 7.37
N LEU A 62 -3.19 -8.15 7.70
CA LEU A 62 -4.62 -8.38 7.58
C LEU A 62 -5.23 -7.30 6.68
N ARG A 63 -6.26 -7.68 5.93
CA ARG A 63 -7.04 -6.75 5.12
C ARG A 63 -8.13 -6.09 5.98
N GLN A 64 -8.51 -4.85 5.66
CA GLN A 64 -9.77 -4.27 6.16
C GLN A 64 -10.93 -5.26 5.99
N GLY A 65 -11.77 -5.39 7.02
CA GLY A 65 -12.88 -6.35 7.06
C GLY A 65 -12.52 -7.81 7.35
N ALA A 66 -11.24 -8.12 7.61
CA ALA A 66 -10.84 -9.46 8.07
C ALA A 66 -11.53 -9.82 9.40
N PRO A 67 -11.89 -11.10 9.63
CA PRO A 67 -12.55 -11.54 10.86
C PRO A 67 -11.57 -11.62 12.04
N TYR A 68 -11.02 -10.47 12.44
CA TYR A 68 -10.01 -10.34 13.48
C TYR A 68 -10.47 -9.41 14.61
N ASN A 69 -10.55 -9.96 15.83
CA ASN A 69 -11.19 -9.29 16.97
C ASN A 69 -10.20 -8.55 17.89
N SER A 70 -9.09 -8.02 17.36
CA SER A 70 -8.18 -7.16 18.13
C SER A 70 -8.78 -5.76 18.28
N PRO A 71 -8.81 -5.16 19.50
CA PRO A 71 -9.28 -3.78 19.69
C PRO A 71 -8.56 -2.76 18.80
N ASN A 72 -7.26 -2.97 18.54
CA ASN A 72 -6.45 -2.10 17.68
C ASN A 72 -6.93 -2.19 16.23
N PHE A 73 -7.06 -3.42 15.69
CA PHE A 73 -7.57 -3.65 14.35
C PHE A 73 -8.99 -3.09 14.17
N LEU A 74 -9.90 -3.41 15.09
CA LEU A 74 -11.28 -2.93 15.05
C LEU A 74 -11.39 -1.40 15.12
N TRP A 75 -10.45 -0.73 15.81
CA TRP A 75 -10.41 0.73 15.83
C TRP A 75 -10.17 1.31 14.44
N PHE A 76 -9.26 0.72 13.66
CA PHE A 76 -9.02 1.11 12.26
C PHE A 76 -10.17 0.70 11.36
N ASP A 77 -10.69 -0.52 11.51
CA ASP A 77 -11.77 -1.08 10.68
C ASP A 77 -13.06 -0.25 10.75
N GLN A 78 -13.30 0.40 11.90
CA GLN A 78 -14.43 1.32 12.08
C GLN A 78 -14.24 2.71 11.45
N ARG A 79 -13.02 3.09 11.07
CA ARG A 79 -12.64 4.47 10.72
C ARG A 79 -12.09 4.63 9.31
N TYR A 80 -11.46 3.59 8.78
CA TYR A 80 -10.78 3.62 7.50
C TYR A 80 -11.41 2.59 6.57
N ALA A 81 -11.83 3.05 5.40
CA ALA A 81 -12.51 2.23 4.41
C ALA A 81 -11.57 1.30 3.63
N ASP A 82 -10.25 1.52 3.72
CA ASP A 82 -9.25 0.78 2.96
C ASP A 82 -7.88 0.85 3.64
N PHE A 83 -7.36 -0.29 4.10
CA PHE A 83 -5.99 -0.41 4.63
C PHE A 83 -5.50 -1.88 4.61
N LEU A 84 -4.17 -2.04 4.67
CA LEU A 84 -3.53 -3.24 5.20
C LEU A 84 -3.08 -2.98 6.63
N TYR A 85 -3.32 -3.92 7.53
CA TYR A 85 -2.94 -3.82 8.93
C TYR A 85 -1.76 -4.75 9.23
N VAL A 86 -0.65 -4.20 9.72
CA VAL A 86 0.49 -5.00 10.20
C VAL A 86 0.18 -5.45 11.62
N ASP A 87 -0.26 -6.71 11.76
CA ASP A 87 -0.48 -7.31 13.08
C ASP A 87 0.86 -7.57 13.78
N ARG A 88 1.82 -8.11 13.03
CA ARG A 88 3.12 -8.51 13.56
C ARG A 88 4.22 -8.29 12.55
N ILE A 89 5.30 -7.69 13.03
CA ILE A 89 6.59 -7.70 12.35
C ILE A 89 7.66 -8.10 13.36
N VAL A 90 8.46 -9.11 13.02
CA VAL A 90 9.52 -9.61 13.87
C VAL A 90 10.79 -9.78 13.06
N VAL A 91 11.89 -9.24 13.58
CA VAL A 91 13.25 -9.49 13.10
C VAL A 91 14.03 -10.14 14.24
N GLY A 92 14.54 -11.34 13.99
CA GLY A 92 15.34 -12.10 14.94
C GLY A 92 16.54 -11.28 15.44
N ALA A 93 16.86 -11.38 16.74
CA ALA A 93 17.83 -10.50 17.38
C ALA A 93 19.21 -10.52 16.70
N GLU A 94 19.65 -11.70 16.26
CA GLU A 94 20.91 -11.93 15.53
C GLU A 94 20.93 -11.32 14.12
N TYR A 95 19.77 -10.94 13.58
CA TYR A 95 19.61 -10.38 12.23
C TYR A 95 19.22 -8.89 12.22
N ARG A 96 19.15 -8.25 13.40
CA ARG A 96 18.83 -6.82 13.52
C ARG A 96 19.94 -5.95 12.90
N GLY A 97 19.57 -4.75 12.44
CA GLY A 97 20.51 -3.81 11.81
C GLY A 97 20.91 -4.16 10.37
N GLN A 98 20.43 -5.28 9.81
CA GLN A 98 20.76 -5.71 8.44
C GLN A 98 19.73 -5.25 7.39
N GLY A 99 18.76 -4.39 7.77
CA GLY A 99 17.71 -3.89 6.88
C GLY A 99 16.56 -4.86 6.60
N LEU A 100 16.39 -5.94 7.39
CA LEU A 100 15.33 -6.94 7.15
C LEU A 100 13.92 -6.35 7.31
N GLY A 101 13.69 -5.53 8.34
CA GLY A 101 12.43 -4.84 8.53
C GLY A 101 12.09 -3.90 7.36
N GLN A 102 13.09 -3.17 6.85
CA GLN A 102 12.92 -2.30 5.68
C GLN A 102 12.54 -3.10 4.43
N ARG A 103 13.14 -4.28 4.23
CA ARG A 103 12.78 -5.17 3.11
C ARG A 103 11.35 -5.70 3.22
N LEU A 104 10.90 -6.10 4.42
CA LEU A 104 9.52 -6.52 4.65
C LEU A 104 8.53 -5.38 4.37
N TYR A 105 8.82 -4.15 4.82
CA TYR A 105 7.99 -2.99 4.54
C TYR A 105 7.98 -2.58 3.07
N ALA A 106 9.12 -2.67 2.38
CA ALA A 106 9.19 -2.38 0.94
C ALA A 106 8.32 -3.36 0.13
N ASP A 107 8.35 -4.64 0.48
CA ASP A 107 7.49 -5.67 -0.11
C ASP A 107 6.00 -5.47 0.21
N LEU A 108 5.68 -5.11 1.45
CA LEU A 108 4.31 -4.77 1.84
C LEU A 108 3.77 -3.56 1.07
N VAL A 109 4.58 -2.51 0.90
CA VAL A 109 4.21 -1.33 0.10
C VAL A 109 3.98 -1.73 -1.35
N ALA A 110 4.86 -2.53 -1.94
CA ALA A 110 4.69 -2.99 -3.32
C ALA A 110 3.41 -3.82 -3.52
N GLN A 111 3.06 -4.68 -2.55
CA GLN A 111 1.81 -5.45 -2.56
C GLN A 111 0.59 -4.52 -2.45
N ALA A 112 0.60 -3.61 -1.46
CA ALA A 112 -0.45 -2.62 -1.27
C ALA A 112 -0.69 -1.79 -2.54
N GLU A 113 0.38 -1.29 -3.18
CA GLU A 113 0.28 -0.50 -4.42
C GLU A 113 -0.23 -1.33 -5.61
N ALA A 114 0.16 -2.61 -5.71
CA ALA A 114 -0.31 -3.50 -6.77
C ALA A 114 -1.81 -3.81 -6.66
N GLU A 115 -2.34 -3.84 -5.43
CA GLU A 115 -3.74 -4.09 -5.11
C GLU A 115 -4.58 -2.82 -4.97
N GLY A 116 -3.93 -1.66 -5.02
CA GLY A 116 -4.60 -0.37 -4.89
C GLY A 116 -4.98 0.04 -3.48
N VAL A 117 -4.33 -0.56 -2.48
CA VAL A 117 -4.54 -0.22 -1.08
C VAL A 117 -3.83 1.08 -0.76
N GLY A 118 -4.59 2.09 -0.33
CA GLY A 118 -4.05 3.43 -0.11
C GLY A 118 -3.35 3.62 1.24
N GLN A 119 -3.46 2.67 2.17
CA GLN A 119 -3.01 2.88 3.55
C GLN A 119 -2.44 1.61 4.18
N ILE A 120 -1.43 1.78 5.03
CA ILE A 120 -0.92 0.74 5.92
C ILE A 120 -1.11 1.24 7.36
N ALA A 121 -1.71 0.41 8.20
CA ALA A 121 -1.98 0.67 9.61
C ALA A 121 -1.19 -0.28 10.51
N LEU A 122 -0.82 0.17 11.69
CA LEU A 122 -0.17 -0.64 12.73
C LEU A 122 -0.34 0.00 14.09
N GLU A 123 0.05 -0.72 15.14
CA GLU A 123 0.27 -0.15 16.46
C GLU A 123 1.73 -0.22 16.91
N VAL A 124 2.10 0.73 17.77
CA VAL A 124 3.37 0.73 18.49
C VAL A 124 3.11 0.93 19.98
N ASP A 125 3.74 0.13 20.82
CA ASP A 125 3.66 0.29 22.27
C ASP A 125 4.33 1.60 22.72
N ILE A 126 3.58 2.43 23.45
CA ILE A 126 4.10 3.66 24.07
C ILE A 126 4.14 3.56 25.61
N ASP A 127 3.37 2.64 26.19
CA ASP A 127 3.49 2.25 27.59
C ASP A 127 3.26 0.72 27.74
N PRO A 128 4.31 -0.08 28.05
CA PRO A 128 5.70 0.35 28.20
C PRO A 128 6.27 0.86 26.86
N PRO A 129 7.22 1.81 26.89
CA PRO A 129 7.70 2.46 25.67
C PRO A 129 8.55 1.53 24.80
N ASN A 130 8.29 1.54 23.49
CA ASN A 130 9.12 0.90 22.48
C ASN A 130 9.74 1.93 21.51
N PRO A 131 10.74 2.73 21.96
CA PRO A 131 11.28 3.85 21.17
C PRO A 131 12.01 3.40 19.90
N ALA A 132 12.55 2.17 19.87
CA ALA A 132 13.19 1.62 18.69
C ALA A 132 12.16 1.36 17.58
N SER A 133 11.02 0.77 17.93
CA SER A 133 9.90 0.57 17.01
C SER A 133 9.33 1.91 16.54
N LEU A 134 9.08 2.84 17.46
CA LEU A 134 8.54 4.17 17.14
C LEU A 134 9.43 4.91 16.15
N LYS A 135 10.75 4.98 16.41
CA LYS A 135 11.70 5.62 15.51
C LYS A 135 11.75 4.94 14.14
N PHE A 136 11.71 3.60 14.11
CA PHE A 136 11.72 2.85 12.87
C PHE A 136 10.47 3.17 12.02
N HIS A 137 9.27 3.13 12.60
CA HIS A 137 8.02 3.38 11.87
C HIS A 137 7.88 4.85 11.44
N GLN A 138 8.30 5.81 12.27
CA GLN A 138 8.41 7.22 11.87
C GLN A 138 9.34 7.41 10.65
N GLN A 139 10.49 6.72 10.61
CA GLN A 139 11.39 6.74 9.45
C GLN A 139 10.78 6.05 8.21
N GLN A 140 9.86 5.11 8.39
CA GLN A 140 9.08 4.53 7.31
C GLN A 140 7.91 5.42 6.86
N GLY A 141 7.66 6.55 7.51
CA GLY A 141 6.61 7.51 7.15
C GLY A 141 5.27 7.26 7.82
N PHE A 142 5.23 6.48 8.90
CA PHE A 142 4.04 6.34 9.73
C PHE A 142 3.84 7.56 10.62
N VAL A 143 2.58 7.93 10.83
CA VAL A 143 2.16 9.02 11.71
C VAL A 143 1.10 8.53 12.70
N GLU A 144 1.16 9.01 13.93
CA GLU A 144 0.13 8.69 14.95
C GLU A 144 -1.21 9.30 14.54
N VAL A 145 -2.26 8.47 14.54
CA VAL A 145 -3.65 8.86 14.26
C VAL A 145 -4.58 8.62 15.45
N GLY A 146 -4.07 7.99 16.51
CA GLY A 146 -4.80 7.78 17.74
C GLY A 146 -3.96 7.06 18.78
N GLN A 147 -4.49 6.95 19.99
CA GLN A 147 -3.93 6.12 21.05
C GLN A 147 -5.03 5.26 21.64
N LEU A 148 -4.70 4.04 22.04
CA LEU A 148 -5.63 3.11 22.64
C LEU A 148 -5.02 2.41 23.85
N ARG A 149 -5.87 2.04 24.80
CA ARG A 149 -5.52 1.16 25.91
C ARG A 149 -6.25 -0.18 25.72
N PRO A 150 -5.76 -1.05 24.83
CA PRO A 150 -6.51 -2.23 24.40
C PRO A 150 -6.64 -3.28 25.51
N TYR A 151 -5.63 -3.39 26.37
CA TYR A 151 -5.58 -4.39 27.44
C TYR A 151 -4.89 -3.83 28.70
N GLY A 152 -5.57 -3.86 29.84
CA GLY A 152 -5.00 -3.50 31.13
C GLY A 152 -4.40 -2.09 31.15
N THR A 153 -3.14 -1.96 31.58
CA THR A 153 -2.44 -0.67 31.66
C THR A 153 -1.67 -0.30 30.39
N LYS A 154 -1.58 -1.20 29.40
CA LYS A 154 -0.79 -1.00 28.19
C LYS A 154 -1.39 0.09 27.30
N ILE A 155 -0.59 1.05 26.87
CA ILE A 155 -1.01 2.08 25.91
C ILE A 155 -0.25 1.87 24.60
N VAL A 156 -0.98 1.92 23.49
CA VAL A 156 -0.42 1.85 22.15
C VAL A 156 -0.73 3.14 21.37
N SER A 157 0.23 3.57 20.58
CA SER A 157 0.04 4.52 19.49
C SER A 157 -0.48 3.76 18.27
N LEU A 158 -1.57 4.23 17.69
CA LEU A 158 -2.14 3.73 16.45
C LEU A 158 -1.57 4.58 15.34
N GLU A 159 -0.80 3.97 14.45
CA GLU A 159 -0.10 4.66 13.39
C GLU A 159 -0.61 4.29 12.00
N LEU A 160 -0.61 5.28 11.11
CA LEU A 160 -1.04 5.14 9.73
C LEU A 160 0.04 5.67 8.79
N LYS A 161 0.27 4.96 7.69
CA LYS A 161 1.04 5.43 6.55
C LYS A 161 0.13 5.48 5.33
N THR A 162 -0.04 6.68 4.78
CA THR A 162 -0.71 6.86 3.50
C THR A 162 0.27 6.57 2.36
N LEU A 163 -0.14 5.71 1.42
CA LEU A 163 0.61 5.41 0.22
C LEU A 163 0.25 6.41 -0.88
N THR A 164 1.28 6.98 -1.48
CA THR A 164 1.14 8.02 -2.50
C THR A 164 1.68 7.51 -3.82
N SER A 165 0.82 7.35 -4.82
CA SER A 165 1.20 6.93 -6.17
C SER A 165 0.90 8.04 -7.18
N ARG A 166 1.74 8.12 -8.22
CA ARG A 166 1.51 9.00 -9.37
C ARG A 166 0.67 8.27 -10.40
N LEU A 167 -0.54 8.78 -10.62
CA LEU A 167 -1.49 8.27 -11.59
C LEU A 167 -1.63 9.25 -12.75
N PHE A 168 -2.10 8.77 -13.88
CA PHE A 168 -2.15 9.54 -15.12
C PHE A 168 -3.51 9.43 -15.79
N HIS A 169 -4.01 10.54 -16.32
CA HIS A 169 -5.25 10.56 -17.11
C HIS A 169 -5.02 11.36 -18.39
N ILE A 170 -5.40 10.78 -19.54
CA ILE A 170 -5.38 11.49 -20.82
C ILE A 170 -6.76 12.12 -21.02
N VAL A 171 -6.78 13.40 -21.34
CA VAL A 171 -8.01 14.17 -21.59
C VAL A 171 -7.79 15.19 -22.69
N ALA A 172 -8.85 15.62 -23.37
CA ALA A 172 -8.77 16.75 -24.29
C ALA A 172 -8.49 18.05 -23.51
N GLN A 173 -7.63 18.91 -24.06
CA GLN A 173 -7.28 20.22 -23.48
C GLN A 173 -8.55 21.04 -23.21
N VAL A 174 -9.53 21.00 -24.12
CA VAL A 174 -10.78 21.77 -24.03
C VAL A 174 -11.61 21.35 -22.81
N ASP A 175 -11.63 20.06 -22.52
CA ASP A 175 -12.39 19.49 -21.40
C ASP A 175 -11.67 19.80 -20.09
N TRP A 176 -10.34 19.75 -20.10
CA TRP A 176 -9.53 20.17 -18.96
C TRP A 176 -9.70 21.66 -18.65
N ASP A 177 -9.65 22.54 -19.65
CA ASP A 177 -9.86 23.98 -19.47
C ASP A 177 -11.26 24.27 -18.89
N THR A 178 -12.26 23.47 -19.30
CA THR A 178 -13.62 23.55 -18.75
C THR A 178 -13.66 23.11 -17.30
N ALA A 179 -13.01 22.01 -16.95
CA ALA A 179 -12.90 21.54 -15.58
C ALA A 179 -12.21 22.56 -14.67
N GLN A 180 -11.15 23.22 -15.14
CA GLN A 180 -10.48 24.28 -14.40
C GLN A 180 -11.41 25.45 -14.07
N ARG A 181 -12.30 25.83 -14.99
CA ARG A 181 -13.33 26.87 -14.72
C ARG A 181 -14.41 26.40 -13.75
N GLN A 182 -14.74 25.11 -13.77
CA GLN A 182 -15.78 24.52 -12.92
C GLN A 182 -15.28 24.07 -11.55
N GLY A 183 -13.96 23.96 -11.36
CA GLY A 183 -13.35 23.49 -10.12
C GLY A 183 -13.42 21.96 -9.92
N ILE A 184 -13.90 21.20 -10.91
CA ILE A 184 -14.07 19.75 -10.82
C ILE A 184 -14.00 19.13 -12.22
N TYR A 185 -13.38 17.96 -12.34
CA TYR A 185 -13.35 17.21 -13.59
C TYR A 185 -14.27 16.00 -13.55
N ARG A 186 -15.08 15.85 -14.60
CA ARG A 186 -15.95 14.69 -14.86
C ARG A 186 -15.67 14.20 -16.28
N ALA A 187 -15.16 12.98 -16.39
CA ALA A 187 -14.97 12.34 -17.69
C ALA A 187 -16.29 11.76 -18.21
N ALA A 188 -16.46 11.67 -19.53
CA ALA A 188 -17.60 10.98 -20.13
C ALA A 188 -17.73 9.52 -19.66
N SER A 189 -16.61 8.83 -19.43
CA SER A 189 -16.59 7.46 -18.91
C SER A 189 -17.24 7.33 -17.53
N LEU A 190 -17.27 8.41 -16.74
CA LEU A 190 -17.95 8.38 -15.43
C LEU A 190 -19.47 8.20 -15.60
N GLU A 191 -20.05 8.73 -16.68
CA GLU A 191 -21.47 8.57 -16.98
C GLU A 191 -21.77 7.24 -17.68
N SER A 192 -20.91 6.81 -18.60
CA SER A 192 -21.13 5.59 -19.38
C SER A 192 -20.71 4.29 -18.69
N GLU A 193 -19.67 4.34 -17.85
CA GLU A 193 -19.03 3.17 -17.23
C GLU A 193 -19.01 3.24 -15.70
N GLY A 194 -19.22 4.42 -15.11
CA GLY A 194 -19.24 4.63 -13.66
C GLY A 194 -17.88 4.97 -13.04
N PHE A 195 -16.83 5.14 -13.86
CA PHE A 195 -15.51 5.52 -13.36
C PHE A 195 -14.66 6.28 -14.41
N ILE A 196 -13.63 6.97 -13.94
CA ILE A 196 -12.61 7.61 -14.78
C ILE A 196 -11.43 6.68 -14.93
N HIS A 197 -11.01 6.39 -16.16
CA HIS A 197 -9.80 5.59 -16.41
C HIS A 197 -8.54 6.36 -16.03
N LEU A 198 -7.76 5.80 -15.13
CA LEU A 198 -6.41 6.25 -14.84
C LEU A 198 -5.40 5.25 -15.41
N SER A 199 -4.12 5.63 -15.39
CA SER A 199 -3.01 4.80 -15.81
C SER A 199 -1.86 4.97 -14.84
N ARG A 200 -1.10 3.90 -14.60
CA ARG A 200 0.27 4.02 -14.08
C ARG A 200 1.18 4.54 -15.19
N ARG A 201 2.37 5.01 -14.82
CA ARG A 201 3.32 5.63 -15.75
C ARG A 201 3.63 4.72 -16.95
N GLU A 202 3.92 3.46 -16.69
CA GLU A 202 4.25 2.42 -17.66
C GLU A 202 3.08 2.06 -18.58
N GLN A 203 1.83 2.38 -18.18
CA GLN A 203 0.63 2.10 -18.95
C GLN A 203 0.29 3.24 -19.93
N VAL A 204 0.77 4.46 -19.70
CA VAL A 204 0.39 5.66 -20.47
C VAL A 204 0.63 5.48 -21.97
N ILE A 205 1.80 4.98 -22.38
CA ILE A 205 2.15 4.82 -23.80
C ILE A 205 1.20 3.82 -24.47
N GLY A 206 0.92 2.69 -23.81
CA GLY A 206 -0.01 1.68 -24.31
C GLY A 206 -1.43 2.22 -24.45
N THR A 207 -1.90 2.98 -23.45
CA THR A 207 -3.21 3.65 -23.47
C THR A 207 -3.30 4.68 -24.60
N ALA A 208 -2.30 5.55 -24.74
CA ALA A 208 -2.24 6.57 -25.78
C ALA A 208 -2.31 5.96 -27.18
N ASN A 209 -1.51 4.92 -27.43
CA ASN A 209 -1.47 4.23 -28.72
C ASN A 209 -2.77 3.51 -29.07
N ARG A 210 -3.50 3.01 -28.07
CA ARG A 210 -4.72 2.23 -28.29
C ARG A 210 -5.95 3.10 -28.53
N PHE A 211 -6.11 4.16 -27.74
CA PHE A 211 -7.36 4.92 -27.69
C PHE A 211 -7.25 6.33 -28.27
N TYR A 212 -6.04 6.89 -28.32
CA TYR A 212 -5.81 8.30 -28.65
C TYR A 212 -4.92 8.52 -29.89
N ARG A 213 -4.67 7.45 -30.66
CA ARG A 213 -3.79 7.52 -31.83
C ARG A 213 -4.32 8.51 -32.87
N GLY A 214 -3.47 9.44 -33.28
CA GLY A 214 -3.79 10.45 -34.30
C GLY A 214 -4.66 11.60 -33.82
N GLN A 215 -5.03 11.63 -32.54
CA GLN A 215 -5.74 12.75 -31.92
C GLN A 215 -4.72 13.79 -31.44
N THR A 216 -5.08 15.06 -31.58
CA THR A 216 -4.28 16.21 -31.13
C THR A 216 -5.05 17.01 -30.07
N GLY A 217 -4.38 17.99 -29.44
CA GLY A 217 -5.01 18.81 -28.40
C GLY A 217 -5.31 18.00 -27.13
N LEU A 218 -4.51 16.97 -26.85
CA LEU A 218 -4.61 16.14 -25.65
C LEU A 218 -3.58 16.58 -24.60
N VAL A 219 -3.98 16.50 -23.33
CA VAL A 219 -3.10 16.66 -22.18
C VAL A 219 -3.08 15.40 -21.34
N LEU A 220 -1.97 15.21 -20.64
CA LEU A 220 -1.77 14.21 -19.62
C LEU A 220 -1.81 14.89 -18.25
N LEU A 221 -2.83 14.55 -17.47
CA LEU A 221 -2.92 14.95 -16.06
C LEU A 221 -2.06 13.99 -15.23
N GLU A 222 -1.14 14.52 -14.44
CA GLU A 222 -0.40 13.79 -13.42
C GLU A 222 -1.07 14.02 -12.07
N ILE A 223 -1.57 12.95 -11.48
CA ILE A 223 -2.48 12.94 -10.32
C ILE A 223 -1.78 12.28 -9.13
N GLN A 224 -1.93 12.85 -7.94
CA GLN A 224 -1.44 12.28 -6.70
C GLN A 224 -2.59 11.56 -5.95
N SER A 225 -2.42 10.25 -5.73
CA SER A 225 -3.49 9.36 -5.29
C SER A 225 -4.06 9.69 -3.90
N ASP A 226 -3.24 10.13 -2.95
CA ASP A 226 -3.65 10.49 -1.58
C ASP A 226 -4.44 11.80 -1.50
N ARG A 227 -4.54 12.54 -2.60
CA ARG A 227 -5.37 13.75 -2.70
C ARG A 227 -6.72 13.50 -3.37
N LEU A 228 -6.97 12.25 -3.79
CA LEU A 228 -8.24 11.85 -4.36
C LEU A 228 -9.32 11.84 -3.27
N GLN A 229 -10.46 12.43 -3.58
CA GLN A 229 -11.65 12.38 -2.72
C GLN A 229 -12.59 11.23 -3.09
N SER A 230 -12.53 10.79 -4.35
CA SER A 230 -13.30 9.67 -4.88
C SER A 230 -12.54 8.35 -4.69
N GLN A 231 -13.27 7.24 -4.63
CA GLN A 231 -12.67 5.92 -4.40
C GLN A 231 -11.77 5.50 -5.57
N LEU A 232 -10.50 5.22 -5.29
CA LEU A 232 -9.56 4.63 -6.23
C LEU A 232 -9.64 3.10 -6.12
N ARG A 233 -9.75 2.40 -7.25
CA ARG A 233 -9.70 0.94 -7.31
C ARG A 233 -8.82 0.47 -8.44
N TYR A 234 -8.25 -0.71 -8.30
CA TYR A 234 -7.35 -1.31 -9.29
C TYR A 234 -8.05 -2.53 -9.87
N ASP A 235 -8.70 -2.36 -11.02
CA ASP A 235 -9.51 -3.41 -11.64
C ASP A 235 -8.70 -4.15 -12.72
N THR A 236 -8.81 -5.49 -12.74
CA THR A 236 -8.15 -6.31 -13.76
C THR A 236 -8.90 -6.22 -15.09
N VAL A 237 -8.19 -5.79 -16.13
CA VAL A 237 -8.67 -5.77 -17.51
C VAL A 237 -8.12 -7.02 -18.24
N PRO A 238 -8.99 -7.94 -18.70
CA PRO A 238 -8.57 -9.16 -19.39
C PRO A 238 -7.61 -8.88 -20.55
N GLY A 239 -6.47 -9.56 -20.56
CA GLY A 239 -5.44 -9.41 -21.61
C GLY A 239 -4.63 -8.10 -21.58
N HIS A 240 -4.89 -7.21 -20.61
CA HIS A 240 -4.24 -5.90 -20.51
C HIS A 240 -3.64 -5.61 -19.12
N GLY A 241 -3.97 -6.42 -18.12
CA GLY A 241 -3.47 -6.28 -16.76
C GLY A 241 -4.36 -5.37 -15.91
N THR A 242 -3.87 -4.97 -14.75
CA THR A 242 -4.64 -4.18 -13.77
C THR A 242 -4.49 -2.68 -14.02
N PHE A 243 -5.60 -1.95 -14.07
CA PHE A 243 -5.63 -0.50 -14.27
C PHE A 243 -6.28 0.22 -13.07
N PRO A 244 -5.75 1.40 -12.69
CA PRO A 244 -6.41 2.24 -11.70
C PRO A 244 -7.64 2.92 -12.30
N HIS A 245 -8.75 2.90 -11.57
CA HIS A 245 -10.02 3.53 -11.93
C HIS A 245 -10.51 4.38 -10.75
N LEU A 246 -10.96 5.59 -11.06
CA LEU A 246 -11.51 6.52 -10.07
C LEU A 246 -13.05 6.49 -10.13
N TYR A 247 -13.67 5.96 -9.09
CA TYR A 247 -15.13 5.83 -8.98
C TYR A 247 -15.74 7.11 -8.41
N GLY A 248 -15.72 8.17 -9.24
CA GLY A 248 -16.24 9.49 -8.91
C GLY A 248 -15.52 10.59 -9.67
N PRO A 249 -15.91 11.87 -9.47
CA PRO A 249 -15.24 13.00 -10.10
C PRO A 249 -13.80 13.16 -9.56
N LEU A 250 -12.94 13.78 -10.37
CA LEU A 250 -11.58 14.13 -10.00
C LEU A 250 -11.54 15.55 -9.44
N SER A 251 -11.08 15.67 -8.19
CA SER A 251 -10.75 16.95 -7.56
C SER A 251 -9.50 17.54 -8.19
N LEU A 252 -9.52 18.84 -8.52
CA LEU A 252 -8.37 19.48 -9.18
C LEU A 252 -7.14 19.57 -8.27
N ASP A 253 -7.32 19.62 -6.95
CA ASP A 253 -6.22 19.62 -5.98
C ASP A 253 -5.37 18.34 -6.01
N ALA A 254 -5.93 17.26 -6.57
CA ALA A 254 -5.21 16.01 -6.82
C ALA A 254 -4.32 16.08 -8.08
N VAL A 255 -4.57 17.01 -9.00
CA VAL A 255 -3.77 17.20 -10.22
C VAL A 255 -2.54 18.03 -9.89
N LEU A 256 -1.37 17.40 -9.96
CA LEU A 256 -0.09 18.05 -9.65
C LEU A 256 0.52 18.74 -10.84
N LYS A 257 0.34 18.17 -12.02
CA LYS A 257 0.91 18.70 -13.25
C LYS A 257 0.07 18.33 -14.45
N VAL A 258 0.07 19.22 -15.43
CA VAL A 258 -0.58 19.03 -16.72
C VAL A 258 0.51 19.12 -17.77
N TRP A 259 0.58 18.11 -18.63
CA TRP A 259 1.56 18.03 -19.70
C TRP A 259 0.85 17.98 -21.05
N PRO A 260 1.30 18.72 -22.07
CA PRO A 260 0.92 18.38 -23.44
C PRO A 260 1.32 16.92 -23.71
N LEU A 261 0.37 16.08 -24.14
CA LEU A 261 0.59 14.63 -24.23
C LEU A 261 1.78 14.31 -25.16
N GLU A 262 1.83 14.96 -26.32
CA GLU A 262 2.91 14.79 -27.30
C GLU A 262 4.29 15.12 -26.72
N SER A 263 4.39 16.23 -25.97
CA SER A 263 5.64 16.61 -25.31
C SER A 263 6.06 15.61 -24.25
N TRP A 264 5.12 15.08 -23.47
CA TRP A 264 5.42 14.05 -22.46
C TRP A 264 5.90 12.75 -23.10
N LEU A 265 5.25 12.32 -24.19
CA LEU A 265 5.65 11.11 -24.93
C LEU A 265 7.06 11.25 -25.52
N LEU A 266 7.41 12.41 -26.07
CA LEU A 266 8.77 12.66 -26.58
C LEU A 266 9.82 12.63 -25.45
N MET A 267 9.52 13.24 -24.31
CA MET A 267 10.45 13.25 -23.17
C MET A 267 10.71 11.84 -22.63
N ILE A 268 9.68 10.99 -22.53
CA ILE A 268 9.84 9.65 -21.96
C ILE A 268 10.53 8.68 -22.93
N GLN A 269 10.34 8.86 -24.24
CA GLN A 269 11.00 8.05 -25.26
C GLN A 269 12.47 8.44 -25.47
N GLY A 270 12.82 9.71 -25.29
CA GLY A 270 14.21 10.19 -25.38
C GLY A 270 15.07 9.96 -24.12
N GLY A 271 14.50 9.32 -23.08
CA GLY A 271 15.15 9.08 -21.79
C GLY A 271 15.81 7.71 -21.63
N ASP A 272 15.69 6.81 -22.61
CA ASP A 272 16.24 5.45 -22.58
C ASP A 272 17.59 5.32 -23.31
N ASP A 273 18.21 6.46 -23.65
CA ASP A 273 19.42 6.56 -24.49
C ASP A 273 20.57 7.33 -23.79
N ARG A 274 20.62 7.33 -22.45
CA ARG A 274 21.75 7.88 -21.66
C ARG A 274 22.12 7.04 -20.45
#